data_AF-A0A8J4SIA1-F1
#
_entry.id   AF-A0A8J4SIA1-F1
#
_cell.length_a   1.000
_cell.length_b   1.000
_cell.length_c   1.000
_cell.angle_alpha   90.00
_cell.angle_beta   90.00
_cell.angle_gamma   90.00
#
_symmetry.space_group_name_H-M   'P 1'
#
loop_
_entity.id
_entity.type
_entity.pdbx_description
1 polymer ?
#
loop_
_entity_poly.entity_id
_entity_poly.type
_entity_poly.pdbx_seq_one_letter_code
_entity_poly.pdbx_strand_id
1 'polypeptide(L)'
;MAACVAVISDTNQLLYLQTAECFDPIFYHFKVHAALDVIEDKLAKRAAYSSNSLEQTDQYLGLLYPMEDHRLYGYVTNTQIKVSRILVYA
;
A
#
# COMPACT_ATOMS: atom_id res chain seq x y z
N MET A 1 -13.58 -9.74 -2.60
CA MET A 1 -14.17 -8.73 -1.68
C MET A 1 -13.03 -7.89 -1.08
N ALA A 2 -13.20 -6.60 -0.79
CA ALA A 2 -12.11 -5.83 -0.16
C ALA A 2 -12.09 -6.11 1.35
N ALA A 3 -10.99 -6.67 1.85
CA ALA A 3 -10.84 -7.02 3.28
C ALA A 3 -10.42 -5.83 4.14
N CYS A 4 -9.53 -4.98 3.62
CA CYS A 4 -8.99 -3.88 4.40
C CYS A 4 -8.51 -2.74 3.50
N VAL A 5 -8.74 -1.51 3.93
CA VAL A 5 -8.23 -0.28 3.33
C VAL A 5 -7.49 0.49 4.42
N ALA A 6 -6.24 0.85 4.14
CA ALA A 6 -5.41 1.61 5.05
C ALA A 6 -4.86 2.86 4.37
N VAL A 7 -4.87 3.98 5.09
CA VAL A 7 -4.25 5.24 4.66
C VAL A 7 -3.14 5.57 5.64
N ILE A 8 -1.95 5.77 5.11
CA ILE A 8 -0.72 6.02 5.85
C ILE A 8 -0.18 7.37 5.41
N SER A 9 0.24 8.19 6.36
CA SER A 9 0.91 9.46 6.10
C SER A 9 2.29 9.26 5.44
N ASP A 10 2.86 10.36 4.99
CA ASP A 10 4.27 10.48 4.61
C ASP A 10 5.22 10.15 5.76
N THR A 11 4.81 10.42 7.01
CA THR A 11 5.55 10.08 8.24
C THR A 11 5.40 8.62 8.69
N ASN A 12 4.88 7.74 7.83
CA ASN A 12 4.63 6.32 8.13
C ASN A 12 3.67 6.09 9.32
N GLN A 13 2.84 7.10 9.65
CA GLN A 13 1.78 6.97 10.64
C GLN A 13 0.48 6.53 9.96
N LEU A 14 -0.18 5.54 10.55
CA LEU A 14 -1.47 5.07 10.06
C LEU A 14 -2.56 6.10 10.40
N LEU A 15 -3.08 6.78 9.38
CA LEU A 15 -4.14 7.79 9.52
C LEU A 15 -5.52 7.15 9.57
N TYR A 16 -5.71 6.06 8.82
CA TYR A 16 -6.99 5.39 8.71
C TYR A 16 -6.80 3.90 8.44
N LEU A 17 -7.60 3.07 9.09
CA LEU A 17 -7.73 1.65 8.80
C LEU A 17 -9.21 1.28 8.85
N GLN A 18 -9.70 0.71 7.76
CA GLN A 18 -11.03 0.15 7.68
C GLN A 18 -10.93 -1.30 7.23
N THR A 19 -11.35 -2.21 8.09
CA THR A 19 -11.49 -3.63 7.77
C THR A 19 -12.96 -3.94 7.48
N ALA A 20 -13.21 -4.76 6.46
CA ALA A 20 -14.52 -5.38 6.26
C ALA A 20 -14.59 -6.60 7.18
N GLU A 21 -15.66 -6.68 7.98
CA GLU A 21 -16.02 -7.78 8.90
C GLU A 21 -14.92 -8.83 9.10
N CYS A 22 -13.91 -8.51 9.90
CA CYS A 22 -12.77 -9.40 10.08
C CYS A 22 -12.51 -9.77 11.54
N PHE A 23 -12.16 -11.03 11.72
CA PHE A 23 -11.92 -11.70 13.00
C PHE A 23 -10.75 -11.13 13.81
N ASP A 24 -9.79 -10.45 13.17
CA ASP A 24 -8.60 -9.93 13.86
C ASP A 24 -8.05 -8.65 13.19
N PRO A 25 -8.22 -7.46 13.80
CA PRO A 25 -7.70 -6.21 13.25
C PRO A 25 -6.17 -6.10 13.36
N ILE A 26 -5.53 -6.72 14.36
CA ILE A 26 -4.08 -6.59 14.59
C ILE A 26 -3.28 -7.27 13.46
N PHE A 27 -3.82 -8.36 12.92
CA PHE A 27 -3.23 -9.05 11.77
C PHE A 27 -3.16 -8.16 10.53
N TYR A 28 -4.19 -7.32 10.29
CA TYR A 28 -4.17 -6.37 9.17
C TYR A 28 -3.22 -5.21 9.40
N HIS A 29 -3.11 -4.71 10.64
CA HIS A 29 -2.10 -3.71 10.99
C HIS A 29 -0.70 -4.23 10.66
N PHE A 30 -0.38 -5.47 11.07
CA PHE A 30 0.92 -6.07 10.78
C PHE A 30 1.18 -6.17 9.27
N LYS A 31 0.20 -6.65 8.49
CA LYS A 31 0.33 -6.77 7.02
C LYS A 31 0.54 -5.43 6.33
N VAL A 32 -0.21 -4.40 6.74
CA VAL A 32 -0.09 -3.05 6.19
C VAL A 32 1.29 -2.46 6.51
N HIS A 33 1.78 -2.64 7.73
CA HIS A 33 3.12 -2.17 8.12
C HIS A 33 4.24 -2.94 7.39
N ALA A 34 4.16 -4.26 7.27
CA ALA A 34 5.16 -5.04 6.53
C ALA A 34 5.25 -4.66 5.05
N ALA A 35 4.15 -4.20 4.46
CA ALA A 35 4.14 -3.74 3.09
C ALA A 35 4.66 -2.33 2.89
N LEU A 36 4.77 -1.55 3.96
CA LEU A 36 5.31 -0.20 3.91
C LEU A 36 6.75 -0.21 3.40
N ASP A 37 7.55 -1.19 3.84
CA ASP A 37 8.95 -1.36 3.40
C ASP A 37 9.04 -1.56 1.87
N VAL A 38 8.11 -2.33 1.29
CA VAL A 38 8.05 -2.55 -0.17
C VAL A 38 7.63 -1.29 -0.91
N ILE A 39 6.73 -0.49 -0.33
CA ILE A 39 6.32 0.81 -0.89
C ILE A 39 7.51 1.77 -0.89
N GLU A 40 8.28 1.83 0.19
CA GLU A 40 9.46 2.71 0.30
C GLU A 40 10.56 2.32 -0.67
N ASP A 41 10.85 1.02 -0.81
CA ASP A 41 11.83 0.54 -1.78
C ASP A 41 11.41 0.87 -3.23
N LYS A 42 10.13 0.70 -3.57
CA LYS A 42 9.59 1.09 -4.88
C LYS A 42 9.65 2.61 -5.11
N LEU A 43 9.37 3.41 -4.08
CA LEU A 43 9.42 4.87 -4.16
C LEU A 43 10.87 5.36 -4.31
N ALA A 44 11.81 4.78 -3.56
CA ALA A 44 13.23 5.08 -3.67
C ALA A 44 13.78 4.73 -5.06
N LYS A 45 13.39 3.57 -5.61
CA LYS A 45 13.73 3.19 -6.99
C LYS A 45 13.18 4.21 -7.99
N ARG A 46 11.91 4.63 -7.86
CA ARG A 46 11.35 5.71 -8.72
C ARG A 46 12.17 6.99 -8.63
N ALA A 47 12.57 7.41 -7.43
CA ALA A 47 13.39 8.60 -7.25
C ALA A 47 14.78 8.47 -7.89
N ALA A 48 15.38 7.28 -7.85
CA ALA A 48 16.70 7.02 -8.42
C ALA A 48 16.72 6.85 -9.95
N TYR A 49 15.65 6.32 -10.56
CA TYR A 49 15.58 6.04 -12.00
C TYR A 49 14.84 7.10 -12.83
N SER A 50 14.25 8.12 -12.21
CA SER A 50 13.42 9.13 -12.89
C SER A 50 14.26 10.21 -13.62
N SER A 51 14.82 9.86 -14.77
CA SER A 51 15.25 10.81 -15.81
C SER A 51 14.13 11.19 -16.79
N ASN A 52 12.96 10.52 -16.71
CA ASN A 52 11.81 10.76 -17.58
C ASN A 52 10.54 11.07 -16.76
N SER A 53 9.96 12.24 -17.03
CA SER A 53 8.80 12.85 -16.35
C SER A 53 7.48 12.06 -16.43
N LEU A 54 7.43 10.98 -17.22
CA LEU A 54 6.24 10.17 -17.45
C LEU A 54 6.02 9.07 -16.40
N GLU A 55 7.07 8.60 -15.71
CA GLU A 55 6.93 7.58 -14.65
C GLU A 55 6.55 8.17 -13.28
N GLN A 56 6.73 9.49 -13.09
CA GLN A 56 6.34 10.18 -11.86
C GLN A 56 4.82 10.35 -11.70
N THR A 57 4.05 10.21 -12.78
CA THR A 57 2.59 10.38 -12.73
C THR A 57 1.84 9.12 -12.33
N ASP A 58 2.50 7.95 -12.32
CA ASP A 58 1.83 6.69 -12.04
C ASP A 58 1.71 6.46 -10.53
N GLN A 59 0.70 7.09 -9.95
CA GLN A 59 0.38 7.05 -8.53
C GLN A 59 0.05 5.63 -8.05
N TYR A 60 -0.28 4.71 -8.96
CA TYR A 60 -0.47 3.30 -8.64
C TYR A 60 0.87 2.55 -8.58
N LEU A 61 1.15 1.88 -7.47
CA LEU A 61 2.36 1.06 -7.26
C LEU A 61 2.19 -0.39 -7.74
N GLY A 62 0.96 -0.76 -8.11
CA GLY A 62 0.62 -2.11 -8.51
C GLY A 62 0.44 -3.06 -7.32
N LEU A 63 0.66 -4.34 -7.61
CA LEU A 63 0.70 -5.39 -6.60
C LEU A 63 1.97 -5.24 -5.77
N LEU A 64 1.81 -5.06 -4.46
CA LEU A 64 2.91 -4.99 -3.50
C LEU A 64 3.31 -6.38 -3.03
N TYR A 65 2.32 -7.18 -2.65
CA TYR A 65 2.55 -8.52 -2.12
C TYR A 65 1.43 -9.49 -2.54
N PRO A 66 1.76 -10.58 -3.27
CA PRO A 66 0.86 -11.70 -3.46
C PRO A 66 0.89 -12.63 -2.24
N MET A 67 -0.21 -12.74 -1.49
CA MET A 67 -0.46 -13.85 -0.56
C MET A 67 -1.40 -14.87 -1.22
N GLU A 68 -1.45 -16.08 -0.67
CA GLU A 68 -2.28 -17.18 -1.17
C GLU A 68 -3.76 -16.79 -1.26
N ASP A 69 -4.33 -16.20 -0.20
CA ASP A 69 -5.75 -15.79 -0.16
C ASP A 69 -5.99 -14.28 -0.42
N HIS A 70 -4.92 -13.47 -0.42
CA HIS A 70 -5.04 -12.02 -0.42
C HIS A 70 -4.03 -11.34 -1.34
N ARG A 71 -4.44 -10.29 -2.03
CA ARG A 71 -3.49 -9.41 -2.73
C ARG A 71 -3.51 -8.02 -2.16
N LEU A 72 -2.32 -7.51 -1.90
CA LEU A 72 -2.12 -6.18 -1.41
C LEU A 72 -1.70 -5.25 -2.54
N TYR A 73 -2.48 -4.20 -2.74
CA TYR A 73 -2.25 -3.18 -3.74
C TYR A 73 -1.87 -1.87 -3.06
N GLY A 74 -0.94 -1.14 -3.68
CA GLY A 74 -0.43 0.13 -3.18
C GLY A 74 -0.74 1.27 -4.13
N TYR A 75 -1.00 2.44 -3.57
CA TYR A 75 -1.15 3.69 -4.28
C TYR A 75 -0.48 4.80 -3.47
N VAL A 76 0.24 5.69 -4.13
CA VAL A 76 0.89 6.85 -3.52
C VAL A 76 0.41 8.10 -4.24
N THR A 77 -0.16 9.00 -3.45
CA THR A 77 -0.60 10.32 -3.93
C THR A 77 0.60 11.25 -4.15
N ASN A 78 0.38 12.37 -4.84
CA ASN A 78 1.40 13.41 -5.03
C ASN A 78 1.91 13.99 -3.70
N THR A 79 1.07 14.02 -2.67
CA THR A 79 1.42 14.46 -1.31
C THR A 79 2.17 13.41 -0.49
N GLN A 80 2.69 12.36 -1.12
CA GLN A 80 3.38 11.22 -0.48
C GLN A 80 2.53 10.43 0.53
N ILE A 81 1.20 10.63 0.54
CA ILE A 81 0.29 9.81 1.34
C ILE A 81 0.20 8.44 0.66
N LYS A 82 0.51 7.38 1.43
CA LYS A 82 0.56 5.98 1.01
C LYS A 82 -0.77 5.32 1.34
N VAL A 83 -1.52 4.93 0.32
CA VAL A 83 -2.78 4.20 0.45
C VAL A 83 -2.52 2.74 0.11
N SER A 84 -2.95 1.83 0.98
CA SER A 84 -2.83 0.39 0.75
C SER A 84 -4.19 -0.27 0.84
N ARG A 85 -4.46 -1.21 -0.07
CA ARG A 85 -5.74 -1.92 -0.18
C ARG A 85 -5.52 -3.41 -0.28
N ILE A 86 -6.13 -4.17 0.63
CA ILE A 86 -6.10 -5.62 0.66
C ILE A 86 -7.38 -6.17 0.04
N LEU A 87 -7.22 -6.95 -1.03
CA LEU A 87 -8.30 -7.69 -1.68
C LEU A 87 -8.22 -9.18 -1.30
N VAL A 88 -9.35 -9.75 -0.88
CA VAL A 88 -9.53 -11.20 -0.68
C VAL A 88 -10.00 -11.81 -1.99
N TYR A 89 -9.36 -12.92 -2.40
CA TYR A 89 -9.85 -13.76 -3.48
C TYR A 89 -11.05 -14.56 -2.99
N ALA A 90 -12.13 -14.55 -3.78
CA ALA A 90 -13.29 -15.41 -3.58
C ALA A 90 -13.22 -16.54 -4.61
#